data_AF-A0AAW2KKD0-F1
#
_entry.id   AF-A0AAW2KKD0-F1
#
_cell.length_a   1.000
_cell.length_b   1.000
_cell.length_c   1.000
_cell.angle_alpha   90.00
_cell.angle_beta   90.00
_cell.angle_gamma   90.00
#
_symmetry.space_group_name_H-M   'P 1'
#
loop_
_entity.id
_entity.type
_entity.pdbx_description
1 polymer ?
#
loop_
_entity_poly.entity_id
_entity_poly.type
_entity_poly.pdbx_seq_one_letter_code
_entity_poly.pdbx_strand_id
1 'polypeptide(L)'
;MFRARGMGCRLPSEQRIRRTKNSRLTELVMNLEEKVSSLETEITVLNFELDECQQVIQEIATAFGGCGIADMRREMEQMSIQIGLLQRAVSNISLVAHDRGARLRIPEPKAYGGPRDAKEIENFLYDMEQYFLAANVEDEARKVSTAKMYLMGDAKLWWRTKYAEILANRV
;
A
#
# COMPACT_ATOMS: atom_id res chain seq x y z
N MET A 1 -89.37 -59.19 -27.18
CA MET A 1 -88.24 -60.13 -27.13
C MET A 1 -87.03 -59.51 -27.83
N PHE A 2 -85.86 -59.73 -27.21
CA PHE A 2 -84.51 -59.25 -27.47
C PHE A 2 -84.10 -58.97 -28.94
N ARG A 3 -83.55 -57.77 -29.21
CA ARG A 3 -82.63 -57.52 -30.32
C ARG A 3 -81.19 -57.57 -29.79
N ALA A 4 -80.38 -58.42 -30.44
CA ALA A 4 -79.00 -58.72 -30.10
C ALA A 4 -78.12 -57.46 -30.07
N ARG A 5 -77.40 -57.27 -28.97
CA ARG A 5 -76.28 -56.32 -28.91
C ARG A 5 -75.12 -56.93 -29.69
N GLY A 6 -74.64 -56.21 -30.70
CA GLY A 6 -73.44 -56.59 -31.45
C GLY A 6 -72.24 -56.69 -30.51
N MET A 7 -71.81 -57.91 -30.23
CA MET A 7 -70.51 -58.19 -29.63
C MET A 7 -69.44 -57.94 -30.70
N GLY A 8 -68.78 -56.79 -30.61
CA GLY A 8 -67.61 -56.48 -31.43
C GLY A 8 -66.49 -57.48 -31.16
N CYS A 9 -66.37 -58.50 -32.00
CA CYS A 9 -65.23 -59.41 -32.02
C CYS A 9 -64.01 -58.63 -32.54
N ARG A 10 -63.21 -58.09 -31.62
CA ARG A 10 -61.96 -57.40 -31.94
C ARG A 10 -60.96 -58.40 -32.53
N LEU A 11 -60.33 -58.08 -33.65
CA LEU A 11 -59.35 -58.96 -34.30
C LEU A 11 -58.09 -59.13 -33.41
N PRO A 12 -57.49 -60.33 -33.33
CA PRO A 12 -56.31 -60.60 -32.48
C PRO A 12 -55.11 -59.67 -32.76
N SER A 13 -54.96 -59.20 -34.00
CA SER A 13 -53.92 -58.27 -34.43
C SER A 13 -54.07 -56.88 -33.80
N GLU A 14 -55.29 -56.34 -33.72
CA GLU A 14 -55.55 -55.04 -33.08
C GLU A 14 -55.30 -55.08 -31.58
N GLN A 15 -55.64 -56.19 -30.92
CA GLN A 15 -55.35 -56.40 -29.50
C GLN A 15 -53.84 -56.47 -29.25
N ARG A 16 -53.08 -57.12 -30.14
CA ARG A 16 -51.62 -57.21 -30.06
C ARG A 16 -50.96 -55.84 -30.22
N ILE A 17 -51.38 -55.06 -31.22
CA ILE A 17 -50.87 -53.69 -31.45
C ILE A 17 -51.17 -52.78 -30.26
N ARG A 18 -52.38 -52.86 -29.68
CA ARG A 18 -52.74 -52.10 -28.48
C ARG A 18 -51.87 -52.50 -27.28
N ARG A 19 -51.63 -53.80 -27.07
CA ARG A 19 -50.73 -54.27 -26.00
C ARG A 19 -49.31 -53.74 -26.17
N THR A 20 -48.76 -53.77 -27.39
CA THR A 20 -47.42 -53.23 -27.65
C THR A 20 -47.35 -51.70 -27.51
N LYS A 21 -48.39 -50.97 -27.89
CA LYS A 21 -48.45 -49.52 -27.66
C LYS A 21 -48.54 -49.20 -26.16
N ASN A 22 -49.36 -49.95 -25.43
CA ASN A 22 -49.48 -49.79 -23.98
C ASN A 22 -48.16 -50.12 -23.27
N SER A 23 -47.42 -51.15 -23.69
CA SER A 23 -46.12 -51.46 -23.07
C SER A 23 -45.09 -50.36 -23.29
N ARG A 24 -45.02 -49.78 -24.51
CA ARG A 24 -44.13 -48.65 -24.81
C ARG A 24 -44.52 -47.38 -24.04
N LEU A 25 -45.82 -47.17 -23.84
CA LEU A 25 -46.33 -46.06 -23.04
C LEU A 25 -45.90 -46.23 -21.58
N THR A 26 -46.01 -47.44 -21.02
CA THR A 26 -45.56 -47.75 -19.66
C THR A 26 -44.06 -47.51 -19.49
N GLU A 27 -43.24 -47.94 -20.45
CA GLU A 27 -41.79 -47.72 -20.44
C GLU A 27 -41.42 -46.22 -20.48
N LEU A 28 -42.11 -45.44 -21.34
CA LEU A 28 -41.91 -44.00 -21.41
C LEU A 28 -42.30 -43.29 -20.10
N VAL A 29 -43.39 -43.71 -19.48
CA VAL A 29 -43.84 -43.15 -18.19
C VAL A 29 -42.83 -43.48 -17.09
N MET A 30 -42.36 -44.72 -16.99
CA MET A 30 -41.32 -45.10 -16.02
C MET A 30 -40.03 -44.29 -16.21
N ASN A 31 -39.58 -44.11 -17.45
CA ASN A 31 -38.39 -43.29 -17.73
C ASN A 31 -38.59 -41.81 -17.38
N LEU A 32 -39.81 -41.28 -17.55
CA LEU A 32 -40.12 -39.91 -17.15
C LEU A 32 -40.17 -39.78 -15.63
N GLU A 33 -40.76 -40.75 -14.93
CA GLU A 33 -40.80 -40.79 -13.46
C GLU A 33 -39.37 -40.84 -12.88
N GLU A 34 -38.49 -41.66 -13.45
CA GLU A 34 -37.07 -41.71 -13.06
C GLU A 34 -36.36 -40.38 -13.29
N LYS A 35 -36.57 -39.74 -14.45
CA LYS A 35 -35.98 -38.43 -14.73
C LYS A 35 -36.50 -37.34 -13.83
N VAL A 36 -37.80 -37.34 -13.51
CA VAL A 36 -38.39 -36.39 -12.56
C VAL A 36 -37.78 -36.60 -11.17
N SER A 37 -37.69 -37.85 -10.71
CA SER A 37 -37.06 -38.16 -9.43
C SER A 37 -35.58 -37.71 -9.39
N SER A 38 -34.83 -37.93 -10.48
CA SER A 38 -33.45 -37.44 -10.61
C SER A 38 -33.37 -35.91 -10.54
N LEU A 39 -34.21 -35.19 -11.27
CA LEU A 39 -34.24 -33.73 -11.26
C LEU A 39 -34.65 -33.17 -9.89
N GLU A 40 -35.59 -33.81 -9.21
CA GLU A 40 -35.97 -33.45 -7.85
C GLU A 40 -34.79 -33.57 -6.89
N THR A 41 -34.02 -34.65 -6.97
CA THR A 41 -32.79 -34.79 -6.15
C THR A 41 -31.76 -33.72 -6.47
N GLU A 42 -31.55 -33.40 -7.76
CA GLU A 42 -30.58 -32.36 -8.16
C GLU A 42 -30.99 -30.97 -7.65
N ILE A 43 -32.29 -30.64 -7.73
CA ILE A 43 -32.82 -29.38 -7.17
C ILE A 43 -32.58 -29.32 -5.65
N THR A 44 -32.76 -30.42 -4.92
CA THR A 44 -32.51 -30.41 -3.46
C THR A 44 -31.04 -30.18 -3.13
N VAL A 45 -30.11 -30.75 -3.91
CA VAL A 45 -28.67 -30.53 -3.71
C VAL A 45 -28.28 -29.10 -4.05
N LEU A 46 -28.74 -28.56 -5.17
CA LEU A 46 -28.45 -27.18 -5.57
C LEU A 46 -29.00 -26.16 -4.57
N ASN A 47 -30.18 -26.39 -4.01
CA ASN A 47 -30.72 -25.53 -2.95
C ASN A 47 -29.85 -25.56 -1.69
N PHE A 48 -29.33 -26.74 -1.32
CA PHE A 48 -28.41 -26.88 -0.19
C PHE A 48 -27.09 -26.13 -0.44
N GLU A 49 -26.48 -26.31 -1.62
CA GLU A 49 -25.26 -25.57 -2.00
C GLU A 49 -25.48 -24.06 -2.06
N LEU A 50 -26.66 -23.61 -2.50
CA LEU A 50 -27.04 -22.21 -2.51
C LEU A 50 -27.14 -21.66 -1.08
N ASP A 51 -27.76 -22.40 -0.15
CA ASP A 51 -27.86 -22.03 1.25
C ASP A 51 -26.47 -21.92 1.91
N GLU A 52 -25.55 -22.84 1.61
CA GLU A 52 -24.15 -22.76 2.08
C GLU A 52 -23.45 -21.51 1.53
N CYS A 53 -23.60 -21.22 0.23
CA CYS A 53 -23.02 -20.03 -0.36
C CYS A 53 -23.58 -18.75 0.26
N GLN A 54 -24.89 -18.69 0.50
CA GLN A 54 -25.54 -17.56 1.17
C GLN A 54 -25.03 -17.37 2.60
N GLN A 55 -24.85 -18.45 3.35
CA GLN A 55 -24.28 -18.41 4.70
C GLN A 55 -22.87 -17.82 4.69
N VAL A 56 -21.99 -18.28 3.80
CA VAL A 56 -20.62 -17.76 3.67
C VAL A 56 -20.63 -16.27 3.30
N ILE A 57 -21.48 -15.86 2.36
CA ILE A 57 -21.62 -14.44 1.97
C ILE A 57 -22.07 -13.60 3.18
N GLN A 58 -23.01 -14.11 3.98
CA GLN A 58 -23.51 -13.40 5.15
C GLN A 58 -22.43 -13.24 6.23
N GLU A 59 -21.60 -14.26 6.44
CA GLU A 59 -20.45 -14.21 7.36
C GLU A 59 -19.38 -13.20 6.92
N ILE A 60 -19.06 -13.17 5.63
CA ILE A 60 -18.17 -12.15 5.07
C ILE A 60 -18.79 -10.76 5.23
N ALA A 61 -20.10 -10.62 4.95
CA ALA A 61 -20.80 -9.35 5.08
C ALA A 61 -20.84 -8.84 6.53
N THR A 62 -20.98 -9.72 7.54
CA THR A 62 -20.93 -9.31 8.94
C THR A 62 -19.51 -8.95 9.40
N ALA A 63 -18.51 -9.76 9.01
CA ALA A 63 -17.11 -9.52 9.36
C ALA A 63 -16.57 -8.20 8.78
N PHE A 64 -16.92 -7.88 7.53
CA PHE A 64 -16.37 -6.73 6.82
C PHE A 64 -17.32 -5.54 6.69
N GLY A 65 -18.64 -5.76 6.66
CA GLY A 65 -19.63 -4.72 6.36
C GLY A 65 -20.13 -3.93 7.58
N GLY A 66 -20.10 -4.49 8.79
CA GLY A 66 -20.77 -3.90 9.97
C GLY A 66 -19.89 -2.99 10.83
N CYS A 67 -18.76 -3.52 11.32
CA CYS A 67 -17.90 -2.81 12.28
C CYS A 67 -16.43 -2.78 11.87
N GLY A 68 -15.87 -3.85 11.32
CA GLY A 68 -14.43 -3.97 11.06
C GLY A 68 -13.84 -2.80 10.26
N ILE A 69 -14.46 -2.43 9.14
CA ILE A 69 -13.98 -1.29 8.33
C ILE A 69 -14.22 0.06 9.02
N ALA A 70 -15.35 0.21 9.72
CA ALA A 70 -15.66 1.44 10.43
C ALA A 70 -14.72 1.67 11.63
N ASP A 71 -14.38 0.62 12.35
CA ASP A 71 -13.48 0.63 13.49
C ASP A 71 -12.04 0.88 13.04
N MET A 72 -11.56 0.17 12.00
CA MET A 72 -10.25 0.46 11.40
C MET A 72 -10.13 1.92 10.94
N ARG A 73 -11.17 2.47 10.31
CA ARG A 73 -11.19 3.88 9.89
C ARG A 73 -11.10 4.82 11.09
N ARG A 74 -11.83 4.54 12.17
CA ARG A 74 -11.79 5.32 13.42
C ARG A 74 -10.40 5.28 14.06
N GLU A 75 -9.76 4.11 14.08
CA GLU A 75 -8.38 3.96 14.57
C GLU A 75 -7.37 4.71 13.69
N MET A 76 -7.52 4.66 12.37
CA MET A 76 -6.69 5.44 11.44
C MET A 76 -6.85 6.95 11.66
N GLU A 77 -8.08 7.43 11.86
CA GLU A 77 -8.36 8.83 12.19
C GLU A 77 -7.71 9.22 13.52
N GLN A 78 -7.84 8.37 14.55
CA GLN A 78 -7.22 8.60 15.85
C GLN A 78 -5.69 8.66 15.75
N MET A 79 -5.06 7.73 15.04
CA MET A 79 -3.61 7.72 14.83
C MET A 79 -3.14 8.95 14.05
N SER A 80 -3.88 9.36 13.02
CA SER A 80 -3.60 10.58 12.26
C SER A 80 -3.61 11.82 13.15
N ILE A 81 -4.60 11.93 14.04
CA ILE A 81 -4.67 13.00 15.04
C ILE A 81 -3.47 12.95 15.99
N GLN A 82 -3.12 11.77 16.52
CA GLN A 82 -1.96 11.60 17.41
C GLN A 82 -0.64 12.00 16.72
N ILE A 83 -0.43 11.57 15.48
CA ILE A 83 0.74 11.93 14.68
C ILE A 83 0.77 13.45 14.48
N GLY A 84 -0.34 14.08 14.11
CA GLY A 84 -0.42 15.54 13.95
C GLY A 84 -0.10 16.29 15.25
N LEU A 85 -0.59 15.79 16.40
CA LEU A 85 -0.27 16.36 17.71
C LEU A 85 1.20 16.19 18.06
N LEU A 86 1.79 15.02 17.82
CA LEU A 86 3.21 14.76 18.05
C LEU A 86 4.09 15.61 17.14
N GLN A 87 3.78 15.71 15.85
CA GLN A 87 4.49 16.58 14.90
C GLN A 87 4.44 18.05 15.34
N ARG A 88 3.28 18.52 15.81
CA ARG A 88 3.14 19.88 16.34
C ARG A 88 3.89 20.06 17.65
N ALA A 89 3.87 19.07 18.54
CA ALA A 89 4.63 19.10 19.79
C ALA A 89 6.14 19.12 19.49
N VAL A 90 6.64 18.29 18.57
CA VAL A 90 8.03 18.28 18.13
C VAL A 90 8.41 19.59 17.44
N SER A 91 7.53 20.17 16.61
CA SER A 91 7.78 21.48 15.99
C SER A 91 7.76 22.62 17.02
N ASN A 92 6.88 22.55 18.01
CA ASN A 92 6.86 23.49 19.13
C ASN A 92 8.05 23.28 20.06
N ILE A 93 8.53 22.05 20.27
CA ILE A 93 9.81 21.77 20.92
C ILE A 93 10.94 22.29 20.03
N SER A 94 10.86 22.22 18.71
CA SER A 94 11.85 22.87 17.84
C SER A 94 11.83 24.40 17.98
N LEU A 95 10.72 25.01 18.40
CA LEU A 95 10.58 26.45 18.68
C LEU A 95 10.92 26.82 20.13
N VAL A 96 10.68 25.94 21.11
CA VAL A 96 10.84 26.17 22.56
C VAL A 96 12.16 25.58 23.09
N ALA A 97 12.64 24.48 22.51
CA ALA A 97 14.02 23.96 22.63
C ALA A 97 14.98 24.59 21.61
N HIS A 98 14.51 25.50 20.75
CA HIS A 98 15.31 26.67 20.35
C HIS A 98 15.29 27.72 21.47
N ASP A 99 15.46 27.29 22.72
CA ASP A 99 16.19 28.12 23.65
C ASP A 99 17.53 28.43 22.97
N ARG A 100 17.73 29.70 22.68
CA ARG A 100 18.89 30.26 21.97
C ARG A 100 20.18 30.15 22.81
N GLY A 101 20.26 29.19 23.74
CA GLY A 101 21.34 28.97 24.68
C GLY A 101 22.03 27.60 24.60
N ALA A 102 21.40 26.57 24.01
CA ALA A 102 21.97 25.22 23.92
C ALA A 102 22.17 24.71 22.48
N ARG A 103 22.39 25.62 21.51
CA ARG A 103 23.20 25.23 20.34
C ARG A 103 24.52 24.77 20.91
N LEU A 104 24.87 23.49 20.75
CA LEU A 104 26.25 23.03 20.90
C LEU A 104 27.12 24.11 20.25
N ARG A 105 27.81 24.91 21.07
CA ARG A 105 28.65 25.98 20.57
C ARG A 105 29.79 25.27 19.86
N ILE A 106 29.64 25.11 18.55
CA ILE A 106 30.68 24.55 17.71
C ILE A 106 31.89 25.46 17.95
N PRO A 107 33.00 24.92 18.49
CA PRO A 107 34.19 25.72 18.71
C PRO A 107 34.59 26.40 17.40
N GLU A 108 34.75 27.73 17.44
CA GLU A 108 35.18 28.46 16.25
C GLU A 108 36.63 28.11 15.92
N PRO A 109 36.96 27.80 14.66
CA PRO A 109 38.33 27.53 14.25
C PRO A 109 39.26 28.72 14.47
N LYS A 110 40.55 28.43 14.67
CA LYS A 110 41.58 29.46 14.72
C LYS A 110 41.75 30.09 13.33
N ALA A 111 41.78 31.41 13.28
CA ALA A 111 42.02 32.14 12.04
C ALA A 111 43.49 32.03 11.59
N TYR A 112 43.71 31.91 10.29
CA TYR A 112 45.02 31.72 9.68
C TYR A 112 45.55 33.01 9.05
N GLY A 113 46.73 33.45 9.49
CA GLY A 113 47.35 34.71 9.10
C GLY A 113 48.29 34.66 7.89
N GLY A 114 48.62 33.47 7.38
CA GLY A 114 49.58 33.28 6.28
C GLY A 114 51.06 33.09 6.64
N PRO A 115 51.47 32.60 7.83
CA PRO A 115 52.88 32.25 8.04
C PRO A 115 53.31 31.16 7.05
N ARG A 116 54.57 31.22 6.60
CA ARG A 116 55.13 30.26 5.64
C ARG A 116 55.59 28.98 6.35
N ASP A 117 54.69 28.38 7.12
CA ASP A 117 54.89 27.12 7.83
C ASP A 117 53.85 26.10 7.35
N ALA A 118 54.33 24.98 6.78
CA ALA A 118 53.48 23.90 6.29
C ALA A 118 52.60 23.30 7.39
N LYS A 119 53.10 23.26 8.64
CA LYS A 119 52.35 22.70 9.76
C LYS A 119 51.15 23.57 10.13
N GLU A 120 51.29 24.90 10.05
CA GLU A 120 50.21 25.81 10.40
C GLU A 120 49.06 25.80 9.38
N ILE A 121 49.39 25.66 8.09
CA ILE A 121 48.37 25.53 7.04
C ILE A 121 47.64 24.17 7.13
N GLU A 122 48.35 23.08 7.43
CA GLU A 122 47.73 21.76 7.63
C GLU A 122 46.77 21.76 8.83
N ASN A 123 47.19 22.35 9.97
CA ASN A 123 46.32 22.47 11.15
C ASN A 123 45.07 23.30 10.84
N PHE A 124 45.21 24.41 10.12
CA PHE A 124 44.06 25.23 9.72
C PHE A 124 43.04 24.47 8.87
N LEU A 125 43.51 23.68 7.89
CA LEU A 125 42.63 22.88 7.03
C LEU A 125 41.92 21.79 7.84
N TYR A 126 42.65 21.11 8.72
CA TYR A 126 42.07 20.10 9.60
C TYR A 126 41.00 20.70 10.53
N ASP A 127 41.28 21.84 11.17
CA ASP A 127 40.31 22.53 12.03
C ASP A 127 39.05 22.96 11.27
N MET A 128 39.20 23.39 9.99
CA MET A 128 38.07 23.70 9.12
C MET A 128 37.22 22.48 8.78
N GLU A 129 37.85 21.35 8.47
CA GLU A 129 37.14 20.10 8.18
C GLU A 129 36.33 19.63 9.39
N GLN A 130 36.94 19.64 10.59
CA GLN A 130 36.23 19.29 11.82
C GLN A 130 35.08 20.25 12.11
N TYR A 131 35.26 21.54 11.85
CA TYR A 131 34.20 22.53 11.97
C TYR A 131 33.05 22.26 11.00
N PHE A 132 33.31 21.90 9.74
CA PHE A 132 32.25 21.59 8.78
C PHE A 132 31.50 20.30 9.13
N LEU A 133 32.20 19.29 9.64
CA LEU A 133 31.58 18.07 10.15
C LEU A 133 30.66 18.39 11.34
N ALA A 134 31.14 19.18 12.31
CA ALA A 134 30.36 19.58 13.47
C ALA A 134 29.18 20.52 13.12
N ALA A 135 29.35 21.34 12.08
CA ALA A 135 28.33 22.28 11.58
C ALA A 135 27.39 21.68 10.54
N ASN A 136 27.57 20.40 10.19
CA ASN A 136 26.82 19.69 9.15
C ASN A 136 26.78 20.47 7.81
N VAL A 137 27.91 21.05 7.42
CA VAL A 137 28.07 21.80 6.17
C VAL A 137 28.62 20.86 5.11
N GLU A 138 27.76 20.41 4.20
CA GLU A 138 28.16 19.47 3.12
C GLU A 138 28.47 20.17 1.80
N ASP A 139 27.85 21.33 1.54
CA ASP A 139 28.00 22.07 0.29
C ASP A 139 29.40 22.70 0.14
N GLU A 140 30.14 22.29 -0.88
CA GLU A 140 31.52 22.73 -1.14
C GLU A 140 31.64 24.25 -1.34
N ALA A 141 30.66 24.87 -2.02
CA ALA A 141 30.67 26.32 -2.21
C ALA A 141 30.52 27.07 -0.87
N ARG A 142 29.66 26.57 0.02
CA ARG A 142 29.50 27.08 1.38
C ARG A 142 30.75 26.81 2.23
N LYS A 143 31.39 25.64 2.14
CA LYS A 143 32.66 25.35 2.83
C LYS A 143 33.75 26.35 2.45
N VAL A 144 33.99 26.55 1.16
CA VAL A 144 34.97 27.54 0.66
C VAL A 144 34.60 28.95 1.11
N SER A 145 33.30 29.31 1.06
CA SER A 145 32.84 30.63 1.50
C SER A 145 32.99 30.86 3.01
N THR A 146 32.95 29.80 3.82
CA THR A 146 33.17 29.90 5.27
C THR A 146 34.66 29.88 5.60
N ALA A 147 35.45 28.98 5.01
CA ALA A 147 36.90 28.89 5.25
C ALA A 147 37.61 30.22 4.96
N LYS A 148 37.23 30.94 3.90
CA LYS A 148 37.79 32.27 3.59
C LYS A 148 37.51 33.33 4.66
N MET A 149 36.46 33.16 5.48
CA MET A 149 36.14 34.11 6.56
C MET A 149 37.19 34.07 7.68
N TYR A 150 37.81 32.91 7.87
CA TYR A 150 38.87 32.66 8.84
C TYR A 150 40.28 32.88 8.30
N LEU A 151 40.42 33.38 7.07
CA LEU A 151 41.68 33.93 6.59
C LEU A 151 41.85 35.38 7.08
N MET A 152 43.05 35.68 7.56
CA MET A 152 43.47 37.02 7.99
C MET A 152 44.84 37.37 7.42
N GLY A 153 45.25 38.63 7.59
CA GLY A 153 46.56 39.11 7.14
C GLY A 153 46.85 38.84 5.66
N ASP A 154 48.06 38.36 5.39
CA ASP A 154 48.56 38.11 4.05
C ASP A 154 47.81 36.98 3.35
N ALA A 155 47.34 35.97 4.09
CA ALA A 155 46.55 34.88 3.52
C ALA A 155 45.21 35.38 2.93
N LYS A 156 44.55 36.32 3.62
CA LYS A 156 43.30 36.93 3.12
C LYS A 156 43.55 37.77 1.88
N LEU A 157 44.67 38.49 1.83
CA LEU A 157 45.05 39.30 0.68
C LEU A 157 45.34 38.41 -0.54
N TRP A 158 46.12 37.35 -0.36
CA TRP A 158 46.41 36.36 -1.40
C TRP A 158 45.13 35.73 -1.95
N TRP A 159 44.19 35.32 -1.09
CA TRP A 159 42.92 34.73 -1.52
C TRP A 159 42.09 35.68 -2.39
N ARG A 160 42.03 36.99 -2.04
CA ARG A 160 41.32 37.99 -2.84
C ARG A 160 41.91 38.12 -4.24
N THR A 161 43.25 38.18 -4.34
CA THR A 161 43.95 38.25 -5.61
C THR A 161 43.70 37.00 -6.45
N LYS A 162 43.85 35.81 -5.87
CA LYS A 162 43.61 34.53 -6.57
C LYS A 162 42.17 34.37 -7.01
N TYR A 163 41.21 34.74 -6.18
CA TYR A 163 39.80 34.65 -6.53
C TYR A 163 39.45 35.59 -7.70
N ALA A 164 40.01 36.81 -7.72
CA ALA A 164 39.87 37.72 -8.85
C ALA A 164 40.48 37.17 -10.14
N GLU A 165 41.67 36.55 -10.07
CA GLU A 165 42.30 35.86 -11.20
C GLU A 165 41.44 34.70 -11.73
N ILE A 166 40.89 33.86 -10.84
CA ILE A 166 40.01 32.74 -11.21
C ILE A 166 38.74 33.25 -11.91
N LEU A 167 38.16 34.34 -11.43
CA LEU A 167 36.99 34.96 -12.06
C LEU A 167 37.32 35.57 -13.41
N ALA A 168 38.47 36.25 -13.54
CA ALA A 168 38.92 36.84 -14.80
C ALA A 168 39.24 35.78 -15.86
N ASN A 169 39.74 34.61 -15.46
CA ASN A 169 40.06 33.50 -16.37
C ASN A 169 38.88 32.55 -16.66
N ARG A 170 37.68 32.85 -16.15
CA ARG A 170 36.43 32.12 -16.46
C ARG A 170 35.58 32.80 -17.55
N VAL A 171 36.08 33.88 -18.14
CA VAL A 171 35.49 34.60 -19.28
C VAL A 171 36.08 34.08 -20.59
#